data_AF-A0A2E8ISE7-F1
#
_entry.id   AF-A0A2E8ISE7-F1
#
_cell.length_a   1.000
_cell.length_b   1.000
_cell.length_c   1.000
_cell.angle_alpha   90.00
_cell.angle_beta   90.00
_cell.angle_gamma   90.00
#
_symmetry.space_group_name_H-M   'P 1'
#
loop_
_entity.id
_entity.type
_entity.pdbx_description
1 polymer ?
#
loop_
_entity_poly.entity_id
_entity_poly.type
_entity_poly.pdbx_seq_one_letter_code
_entity_poly.pdbx_strand_id
1 'polypeptide(L)'
;MRMKVPKMPVRDYFDLVRELRTDPRFHLSNQDLVGGFVRFRSEERLRLLTEILDFHNYGMTPPSTIKKKANMSKKMKDLGFNREAWVSSLEAVRGPDSNNFYQARCPSCARKGGDSGKDHLVYTLEGVIHCFKGCNFFSIIEGYYKEVKN
;
A
#
# COMPACT_ATOMS: atom_id res chain seq x y z
N MET A 1 -6.89 22.36 -35.27
CA MET A 1 -7.60 22.26 -33.96
C MET A 1 -6.57 21.90 -32.89
N ARG A 2 -6.32 22.75 -31.89
CA ARG A 2 -5.48 22.37 -30.74
C ARG A 2 -6.32 21.45 -29.86
N MET A 3 -6.01 20.15 -29.81
CA MET A 3 -6.67 19.23 -28.89
C MET A 3 -6.58 19.78 -27.46
N LYS A 4 -7.73 19.96 -26.80
CA LYS A 4 -7.77 20.36 -25.40
C LYS A 4 -7.29 19.17 -24.59
N VAL A 5 -6.11 19.29 -24.00
CA VAL A 5 -5.52 18.25 -23.13
C VAL A 5 -6.53 17.92 -22.02
N PRO A 6 -6.95 16.64 -21.88
CA PRO A 6 -7.80 16.23 -20.78
C PRO A 6 -7.11 16.51 -19.45
N LYS A 7 -7.87 17.03 -18.49
CA LYS A 7 -7.38 17.35 -17.15
C LYS A 7 -8.47 17.12 -16.12
N MET A 8 -8.05 16.83 -14.90
CA MET A 8 -8.94 16.53 -13.78
C MET A 8 -8.45 17.27 -12.54
N PRO A 9 -9.34 17.90 -11.74
CA PRO A 9 -8.97 18.43 -10.44
C PRO A 9 -8.31 17.36 -9.57
N VAL A 10 -7.29 17.73 -8.80
CA VAL A 10 -6.57 16.79 -7.92
C VAL A 10 -7.52 16.10 -6.93
N ARG A 11 -8.55 16.82 -6.45
CA ARG A 11 -9.58 16.27 -5.58
C ARG A 11 -10.31 15.10 -6.24
N ASP A 12 -10.90 15.34 -7.41
CA ASP A 12 -11.65 14.32 -8.16
C ASP A 12 -10.73 13.14 -8.47
N TYR A 13 -9.48 13.39 -8.85
CA TYR A 13 -8.51 12.33 -9.06
C TYR A 13 -8.34 11.44 -7.83
N PHE A 14 -8.19 12.03 -6.63
CA PHE A 14 -8.04 11.27 -5.39
C PHE A 14 -9.26 10.42 -5.04
N ASP A 15 -10.45 10.91 -5.35
CA ASP A 15 -11.70 10.23 -5.12
C ASP A 15 -11.82 9.01 -6.05
N LEU A 16 -11.51 9.20 -7.35
CA LEU A 16 -11.58 8.14 -8.35
C LEU A 16 -10.56 7.01 -8.14
N VAL A 17 -9.35 7.34 -7.68
CA VAL A 17 -8.27 6.35 -7.55
C VAL A 17 -8.13 5.78 -6.15
N ARG A 18 -9.06 6.08 -5.22
CA ARG A 18 -8.95 5.73 -3.78
C ARG A 18 -8.58 4.26 -3.56
N GLU A 19 -9.22 3.36 -4.31
CA GLU A 19 -9.02 1.91 -4.21
C GLU A 19 -7.88 1.38 -5.08
N LEU A 20 -7.36 2.21 -5.98
CA LEU A 20 -6.23 1.91 -6.86
C LEU A 20 -4.89 2.38 -6.29
N ARG A 21 -4.87 3.04 -5.11
CA ARG A 21 -3.66 3.60 -4.48
C ARG A 21 -2.54 2.59 -4.21
N THR A 22 -2.81 1.29 -4.28
CA THR A 22 -1.77 0.26 -4.15
C THR A 22 -0.89 0.13 -5.39
N ASP A 23 -1.36 0.60 -6.55
CA ASP A 23 -0.61 0.65 -7.80
C ASP A 23 0.04 2.06 -7.98
N PRO A 24 1.39 2.16 -8.02
CA PRO A 24 2.13 3.40 -8.13
C PRO A 24 1.78 4.23 -9.36
N ARG A 25 1.24 3.61 -10.41
CA ARG A 25 0.77 4.35 -11.58
C ARG A 25 -0.35 5.33 -11.25
N PHE A 26 -1.08 5.12 -10.14
CA PHE A 26 -2.14 6.00 -9.65
C PHE A 26 -1.69 6.89 -8.47
N HIS A 27 -0.42 6.85 -8.07
CA HIS A 27 0.08 7.76 -7.03
C HIS A 27 0.13 9.18 -7.58
N LEU A 28 -0.33 10.15 -6.78
CA LEU A 28 -0.31 11.56 -7.18
C LEU A 28 1.11 12.05 -7.49
N SER A 29 2.11 11.60 -6.74
CA SER A 29 3.54 11.91 -6.96
C SER A 29 4.05 11.45 -8.32
N ASN A 30 3.40 10.46 -8.93
CA ASN A 30 3.73 9.94 -10.23
C ASN A 30 2.82 10.54 -11.32
N GLN A 31 1.98 11.53 -11.00
CA GLN A 31 1.12 12.22 -11.96
C GLN A 31 1.73 13.54 -12.42
N ASP A 32 1.22 14.02 -13.55
CA ASP A 32 1.57 15.31 -14.10
C ASP A 32 0.66 16.41 -13.52
N LEU A 33 1.16 17.10 -12.50
CA LEU A 33 0.44 18.11 -11.73
C LEU A 33 0.78 19.52 -12.22
N VAL A 34 -0.23 20.25 -12.70
CA VAL A 34 -0.07 21.65 -13.11
C VAL A 34 -1.27 22.47 -12.68
N GLY A 35 -1.04 23.40 -11.74
CA GLY A 35 -2.04 24.37 -11.29
C GLY A 35 -3.26 23.74 -10.62
N GLY A 36 -3.07 22.69 -9.82
CA GLY A 36 -4.15 21.98 -9.12
C GLY A 36 -4.91 20.95 -9.97
N PHE A 37 -4.40 20.64 -11.17
CA PHE A 37 -4.97 19.63 -12.06
C PHE A 37 -3.97 18.53 -12.38
N VAL A 38 -4.44 17.30 -12.42
CA VAL A 38 -3.77 16.18 -13.10
C VAL A 38 -4.03 16.32 -14.59
N ARG A 39 -2.97 16.36 -15.42
CA ARG A 39 -3.07 16.47 -16.87
C ARG A 39 -2.73 15.14 -17.54
N PHE A 40 -3.48 14.80 -18.58
CA PHE A 40 -3.28 13.57 -19.36
C PHE A 40 -2.74 13.93 -20.75
N ARG A 41 -1.42 14.17 -20.82
CA ARG A 41 -0.74 14.72 -22.01
C ARG A 41 -0.12 13.69 -22.96
N SER A 42 0.20 12.50 -22.48
CA SER A 42 0.78 11.42 -23.29
C SER A 42 -0.22 10.30 -23.52
N GLU A 43 0.04 9.45 -24.52
CA GLU A 43 -0.78 8.26 -24.79
C GLU A 43 -0.91 7.36 -23.56
N GLU A 44 0.19 7.14 -22.83
CA GLU A 44 0.19 6.38 -21.57
C GLU A 44 -0.74 6.99 -20.53
N ARG A 45 -0.78 8.33 -20.42
CA ARG A 45 -1.65 9.04 -19.49
C ARG A 45 -3.11 9.00 -19.93
N LEU A 46 -3.37 9.03 -21.23
CA LEU A 46 -4.73 8.86 -21.75
C LEU A 46 -5.24 7.44 -21.48
N ARG A 47 -4.40 6.41 -21.66
CA ARG A 47 -4.73 5.04 -21.26
C ARG A 47 -4.98 4.93 -19.75
N LEU A 48 -4.16 5.59 -18.93
CA LEU A 48 -4.36 5.66 -17.48
C LEU A 48 -5.71 6.31 -17.14
N LEU A 49 -6.09 7.40 -17.81
CA LEU A 49 -7.40 8.03 -17.63
C LEU A 49 -8.53 7.06 -17.97
N THR A 50 -8.43 6.32 -19.08
CA THR A 50 -9.42 5.29 -19.44
C THR A 50 -9.52 4.22 -18.35
N GLU A 51 -8.39 3.69 -17.86
CA GLU A 51 -8.37 2.71 -16.76
C GLU A 51 -9.04 3.25 -15.48
N ILE A 52 -8.85 4.53 -15.14
CA ILE A 52 -9.49 5.16 -13.97
C ILE A 52 -11.01 5.24 -14.18
N LEU A 53 -11.45 5.64 -15.37
CA LEU A 53 -12.87 5.78 -15.68
C LEU A 53 -13.57 4.43 -15.75
N ASP A 54 -12.95 3.41 -16.35
CA ASP A 54 -13.50 2.06 -16.42
C ASP A 54 -13.61 1.43 -15.03
N PHE A 55 -12.60 1.66 -14.18
CA PHE A 55 -12.66 1.24 -12.77
C PHE A 55 -13.82 1.92 -12.04
N HIS A 56 -13.95 3.25 -12.15
CA HIS A 56 -15.01 3.97 -11.46
C HIS A 56 -16.42 3.57 -11.95
N ASN A 57 -16.61 3.52 -13.27
CA ASN A 57 -17.93 3.35 -13.87
C ASN A 57 -18.40 1.89 -13.85
N TYR A 58 -17.48 0.93 -14.00
CA TYR A 58 -17.82 -0.48 -14.20
C TYR A 58 -17.17 -1.43 -13.18
N GLY A 59 -16.37 -0.92 -12.24
CA GLY A 59 -15.63 -1.75 -11.29
C GLY A 59 -14.49 -2.56 -11.93
N MET A 60 -14.10 -2.25 -13.17
CA MET A 60 -13.07 -2.99 -13.89
C MET A 60 -11.69 -2.66 -13.32
N THR A 61 -11.17 -3.56 -12.48
CA THR A 61 -9.83 -3.39 -11.89
C THR A 61 -8.77 -3.43 -13.00
N PRO A 62 -7.88 -2.42 -13.10
CA PRO A 62 -6.84 -2.39 -14.12
C PRO A 62 -5.97 -3.66 -14.11
N PRO A 63 -5.65 -4.27 -15.28
CA PRO A 63 -4.90 -5.52 -15.35
C PRO A 63 -3.54 -5.49 -14.66
N SER A 64 -2.86 -4.36 -14.70
CA SER A 64 -1.65 -4.01 -13.95
C SER A 64 -1.81 -4.16 -12.43
N THR A 65 -2.92 -3.69 -11.87
CA THR A 65 -3.23 -3.78 -10.45
C THR A 65 -3.52 -5.23 -10.07
N ILE A 66 -4.23 -5.97 -10.92
CA ILE A 66 -4.47 -7.42 -10.74
C ILE A 66 -3.14 -8.18 -10.74
N LYS A 67 -2.29 -7.97 -11.76
CA LYS A 67 -0.96 -8.59 -11.86
C LYS A 67 -0.08 -8.26 -10.67
N LYS A 68 -0.09 -7.02 -10.19
CA LYS A 68 0.69 -6.61 -9.02
C LYS A 68 0.21 -7.31 -7.74
N LYS A 69 -1.11 -7.37 -7.51
CA LYS A 69 -1.68 -8.13 -6.38
C LYS A 69 -1.30 -9.60 -6.45
N ALA A 70 -1.39 -10.22 -7.63
CA ALA A 70 -0.99 -11.61 -7.86
C ALA A 70 0.50 -11.84 -7.60
N ASN A 71 1.39 -10.98 -8.11
CA ASN A 71 2.83 -11.06 -7.89
C ASN A 71 3.20 -10.89 -6.42
N MET A 72 2.54 -9.97 -5.71
CA MET A 72 2.74 -9.79 -4.28
C MET A 72 2.31 -11.04 -3.50
N SER A 73 1.12 -11.57 -3.80
CA SER A 73 0.61 -12.81 -3.19
C SER A 73 1.55 -14.00 -3.45
N LYS A 74 2.01 -14.17 -4.69
CA LYS A 74 3.01 -15.18 -5.04
C LYS A 74 4.30 -15.00 -4.24
N LYS A 75 4.85 -13.78 -4.19
CA LYS A 75 6.08 -13.48 -3.44
C LYS A 75 5.90 -13.78 -1.94
N MET A 76 4.74 -13.49 -1.35
CA MET A 76 4.46 -13.84 0.05
C MET A 76 4.43 -15.35 0.27
N LYS A 77 3.81 -16.11 -0.65
CA LYS A 77 3.81 -17.58 -0.61
C LYS A 77 5.22 -18.15 -0.75
N ASP A 78 5.99 -17.64 -1.72
CA ASP A 78 7.37 -18.08 -1.97
C ASP A 78 8.29 -17.79 -0.76
N LEU A 79 8.01 -16.72 0.00
CA LEU A 79 8.70 -16.38 1.24
C LEU A 79 8.20 -17.19 2.47
N GLY A 80 7.20 -18.05 2.30
CA GLY A 80 6.59 -18.79 3.42
C GLY A 80 5.93 -17.88 4.46
N PHE A 81 5.54 -16.66 4.08
CA PHE A 81 4.99 -15.69 5.03
C PHE A 81 3.61 -16.13 5.53
N ASN A 82 3.56 -16.61 6.77
CA ASN A 82 2.33 -16.90 7.48
C ASN A 82 1.93 -15.69 8.34
N ARG A 83 0.84 -15.01 7.96
CA ARG A 83 0.34 -13.83 8.67
C ARG A 83 -0.10 -14.15 10.10
N GLU A 84 -0.78 -15.26 10.33
CA GLU A 84 -1.27 -15.64 11.65
C GLU A 84 -0.11 -15.89 12.61
N ALA A 85 0.91 -16.60 12.13
CA ALA A 85 2.14 -16.83 12.89
C ALA A 85 2.90 -15.51 13.14
N TRP A 86 2.98 -14.63 12.15
CA TRP A 86 3.59 -13.31 12.31
C TRP A 86 2.86 -12.46 13.34
N VAL A 87 1.53 -12.34 13.27
CA VAL A 87 0.72 -11.61 14.26
C VAL A 87 0.94 -12.18 15.67
N SER A 88 0.95 -13.51 15.80
CA SER A 88 1.18 -14.19 17.09
C SER A 88 2.57 -13.94 17.67
N SER A 89 3.57 -13.65 16.82
CA SER A 89 4.93 -13.31 17.26
C SER A 89 5.11 -11.85 17.68
N LEU A 90 4.13 -10.97 17.39
CA LEU A 90 4.26 -9.55 17.70
C LEU A 90 4.18 -9.30 19.21
N GLU A 91 5.06 -8.45 19.70
CA GLU A 91 5.09 -8.04 21.10
C GLU A 91 4.27 -6.75 21.29
N ALA A 92 3.63 -6.64 22.46
CA ALA A 92 2.89 -5.44 22.89
C ALA A 92 1.78 -4.98 21.93
N VAL A 93 1.01 -5.96 21.44
CA VAL A 93 -0.14 -5.73 20.58
C VAL A 93 -1.25 -4.99 21.36
N ARG A 94 -1.81 -3.96 20.74
CA ARG A 94 -2.93 -3.14 21.22
C ARG A 94 -3.94 -2.92 20.10
N GLY A 95 -5.19 -2.71 20.46
CA GLY A 95 -6.30 -2.54 19.51
C GLY A 95 -7.17 -3.80 19.37
N PRO A 96 -8.05 -3.86 18.37
CA PRO A 96 -8.17 -2.88 17.28
C PRO A 96 -8.71 -1.52 17.77
N ASP A 97 -8.36 -0.45 17.04
CA ASP A 97 -9.03 0.85 17.16
C ASP A 97 -10.35 0.89 16.37
N SER A 98 -11.03 2.04 16.37
CA SER A 98 -12.30 2.24 15.64
C SER A 98 -12.19 2.06 14.12
N ASN A 99 -10.97 2.00 13.57
CA ASN A 99 -10.68 1.83 12.16
C ASN A 99 -10.07 0.44 11.85
N ASN A 100 -10.19 -0.53 12.78
CA ASN A 100 -9.63 -1.88 12.69
C ASN A 100 -8.10 -1.95 12.63
N PHE A 101 -7.41 -0.91 13.08
CA PHE A 101 -5.95 -0.93 13.18
C PHE A 101 -5.50 -1.46 14.54
N TYR A 102 -4.53 -2.35 14.48
CA TYR A 102 -3.77 -2.82 15.62
C TYR A 102 -2.45 -2.08 15.68
N GLN A 103 -1.98 -1.77 16.88
CA GLN A 103 -0.64 -1.27 17.14
C GLN A 103 0.20 -2.37 17.78
N ALA A 104 1.49 -2.40 17.50
CA ALA A 104 2.42 -3.33 18.13
C ALA A 104 3.83 -2.75 18.14
N ARG A 105 4.75 -3.46 18.78
CA ARG A 105 6.17 -3.22 18.59
C ARG A 105 6.61 -3.73 17.22
N CYS A 106 7.26 -2.87 16.44
CA CYS A 106 7.87 -3.18 15.16
C CYS A 106 9.08 -4.10 15.35
N PRO A 107 9.05 -5.35 14.83
CA PRO A 107 10.17 -6.29 14.95
C PRO A 107 11.47 -5.76 14.33
N SER A 108 11.37 -5.01 13.24
CA SER A 108 12.54 -4.41 12.58
C SER A 108 13.18 -3.31 13.43
N CYS A 109 12.36 -2.43 14.02
CA CYS A 109 12.88 -1.38 14.92
C CYS A 109 13.46 -2.00 16.19
N ALA A 110 12.77 -2.97 16.79
CA ALA A 110 13.20 -3.66 18.00
C ALA A 110 14.58 -4.30 17.83
N ARG A 111 14.83 -4.98 16.70
CA ARG A 111 16.14 -5.56 16.36
C ARG A 111 17.27 -4.54 16.27
N LYS A 112 16.95 -3.29 15.87
CA LYS A 112 17.90 -2.18 15.79
C LYS A 112 18.07 -1.42 17.11
N GLY A 113 17.54 -1.95 18.22
CA GLY A 113 17.52 -1.27 19.52
C GLY A 113 16.54 -0.09 19.60
N GLY A 114 15.65 0.06 18.63
CA GLY A 114 14.61 1.09 18.60
C GLY A 114 13.25 0.59 19.12
N ASP A 115 12.24 1.45 19.00
CA ASP A 115 10.85 1.17 19.38
C ASP A 115 10.70 0.71 20.84
N SER A 116 11.19 1.55 21.75
CA SER A 116 10.98 1.40 23.19
C SER A 116 9.55 1.75 23.61
N GLY A 117 8.87 2.60 22.84
CA GLY A 117 7.47 3.00 23.03
C GLY A 117 6.45 1.92 22.62
N LYS A 118 6.88 0.93 21.82
CA LYS A 118 6.07 -0.21 21.38
C LYS A 118 4.83 0.23 20.59
N ASP A 119 5.02 1.22 19.73
CA ASP A 119 3.97 1.94 19.00
C ASP A 119 4.34 2.22 17.54
N HIS A 120 5.53 1.80 17.11
CA HIS A 120 5.96 2.09 15.75
C HIS A 120 5.26 1.24 14.68
N LEU A 121 4.73 0.06 15.01
CA LEU A 121 4.04 -0.81 14.04
C LEU A 121 2.53 -0.64 14.12
N VAL A 122 1.90 -0.45 12.96
CA VAL A 122 0.46 -0.49 12.75
C VAL A 122 0.13 -1.53 11.68
N TYR A 123 -0.90 -2.33 11.93
CA TYR A 123 -1.37 -3.32 10.96
C TYR A 123 -2.89 -3.54 11.01
N THR A 124 -3.44 -4.09 9.92
CA THR A 124 -4.82 -4.61 9.88
C THR A 124 -4.79 -6.08 9.50
N LEU A 125 -5.79 -6.83 9.94
CA LEU A 125 -5.95 -8.23 9.54
C LEU A 125 -6.19 -8.37 8.03
N GLU A 126 -6.75 -7.34 7.40
CA GLU A 126 -7.05 -7.30 5.96
C GLU A 126 -5.79 -7.20 5.09
N GLY A 127 -4.71 -6.56 5.54
CA GLY A 127 -3.61 -6.32 4.61
C GLY A 127 -2.52 -5.37 5.01
N VAL A 128 -2.89 -4.34 5.79
CA VAL A 128 -2.00 -3.21 6.01
C VAL A 128 -0.94 -3.61 7.02
N ILE A 129 0.33 -3.31 6.71
CA ILE A 129 1.45 -3.43 7.64
C ILE A 129 2.33 -2.21 7.40
N HIS A 130 2.47 -1.36 8.41
CA HIS A 130 3.18 -0.08 8.31
C HIS A 130 3.99 0.21 9.57
N CYS A 131 5.19 0.76 9.38
CA CYS A 131 6.01 1.26 10.48
C CYS A 131 6.15 2.78 10.40
N PHE A 132 5.78 3.51 11.44
CA PHE A 132 5.87 4.97 11.51
C PHE A 132 7.32 5.51 11.45
N LYS A 133 8.32 4.67 11.71
CA LYS A 133 9.75 5.00 11.52
C LYS A 133 10.29 4.65 10.12
N GLY A 134 9.43 4.22 9.20
CA GLY A 134 9.81 3.99 7.80
C GLY A 134 10.52 2.66 7.52
N CYS A 135 10.33 1.63 8.36
CA CYS A 135 10.82 0.30 8.02
C CYS A 135 10.08 -0.23 6.78
N ASN A 136 10.84 -0.81 5.84
CA ASN A 136 10.22 -1.46 4.68
C ASN A 136 9.49 -2.74 5.12
N PHE A 137 8.47 -3.13 4.34
CA PHE A 137 7.63 -4.29 4.62
C PHE A 137 8.44 -5.58 4.84
N PHE A 138 9.41 -5.88 3.97
CA PHE A 138 10.20 -7.12 4.05
C PHE A 138 10.99 -7.20 5.35
N SER A 139 11.61 -6.10 5.79
CA SER A 139 12.32 -6.03 7.07
C SER A 139 11.40 -6.16 8.28
N ILE A 140 10.12 -5.76 8.17
CA ILE A 140 9.13 -5.95 9.24
C ILE A 140 8.75 -7.43 9.34
N ILE A 141 8.42 -8.07 8.20
CA ILE A 141 7.97 -9.47 8.20
C ILE A 141 9.10 -10.49 8.43
N GLU A 142 10.34 -10.18 8.05
CA GLU A 142 11.52 -11.00 8.30
C GLU A 142 11.87 -11.07 9.80
N GLY A 143 11.36 -10.16 10.62
CA GLY A 143 11.54 -10.20 12.08
C GLY A 143 10.92 -11.42 12.77
N TYR A 144 10.25 -12.28 11.98
CA TYR A 144 9.68 -13.58 12.33
C TYR A 144 10.69 -14.57 12.94
N TYR A 145 11.98 -14.47 12.64
CA TYR A 145 12.98 -15.43 13.14
C TYR A 145 13.49 -15.07 14.54
N LYS A 146 12.69 -15.30 15.58
CA LYS A 146 13.27 -15.93 16.77
C LYS A 146 13.34 -17.41 16.39
N GLU A 147 14.51 -17.90 16.01
CA GLU A 147 14.74 -19.35 15.98
C GLU A 147 14.34 -19.88 17.36
N VAL A 148 13.22 -20.59 17.43
CA VAL A 148 12.92 -21.43 18.58
C VAL A 148 13.92 -22.55 18.47
N LYS A 149 15.08 -22.40 19.14
CA LYS A 149 15.99 -23.52 19.38
C LYS A 149 15.19 -24.54 20.18
N ASN A 150 14.75 -25.61 19.53
CA ASN A 150 14.44 -26.86 20.21
C ASN A 150 15.73 -27.46 20.74
#